data_AF-A0A0Q5NBI0-F1
#
_entry.id   AF-A0A0Q5NBI0-F1
#
_cell.length_a   1.000
_cell.length_b   1.000
_cell.length_c   1.000
_cell.angle_alpha   90.00
_cell.angle_beta   90.00
_cell.angle_gamma   90.00
#
_symmetry.space_group_name_H-M   'P 1'
#
loop_
_entity.id
_entity.type
_entity.pdbx_description
1 polymer ?
#
loop_
_entity_poly.entity_id
_entity_poly.type
_entity_poly.pdbx_seq_one_letter_code
_entity_poly.pdbx_strand_id
1 'polypeptide(L)'
;MMQGLDKYRKELPGSNRKVVLDCVVGEGKAAEAYQLVNYLESEAWHILSGGYLIGRLQKVNNVWLSTIPTNLNQESLFEIGAFLDAHNFNHLSLKLKNHWATYIHEVIMQSDRDYLVICREDINFGRFRQLFTSFIGELTEMPWPVEFKVYNSDFSDEFLIEVR
;
A
#
# COMPACT_ATOMS: atom_id res chain seq x y z
N MET A 1 -34.52 -9.11 -26.11
CA MET A 1 -33.06 -9.26 -26.02
C MET A 1 -32.54 -8.14 -25.13
N MET A 2 -32.19 -8.46 -23.88
CA MET A 2 -31.42 -7.58 -22.97
C MET A 2 -31.01 -8.45 -21.77
N GLN A 3 -30.00 -9.29 -21.98
CA GLN A 3 -29.26 -9.94 -20.90
C GLN A 3 -27.87 -9.32 -20.92
N GLY A 4 -27.43 -8.72 -19.82
CA GLY A 4 -26.04 -8.24 -19.73
C GLY A 4 -25.66 -7.28 -18.61
N LEU A 5 -26.61 -6.76 -17.80
CA LEU A 5 -26.28 -5.70 -16.83
C LEU A 5 -26.01 -6.17 -15.38
N ASP A 6 -26.15 -7.45 -15.06
CA ASP A 6 -25.96 -7.96 -13.68
C ASP A 6 -24.58 -8.59 -13.40
N LYS A 7 -23.63 -8.55 -14.35
CA LYS A 7 -22.47 -9.46 -14.29
C LYS A 7 -21.32 -9.02 -13.36
N TYR A 8 -21.36 -7.84 -12.75
CA TYR A 8 -20.23 -7.33 -11.95
C TYR A 8 -20.59 -6.87 -10.55
N ARG A 9 -21.69 -7.37 -10.00
CA ARG A 9 -21.94 -7.32 -8.55
C ARG A 9 -21.22 -8.49 -7.87
N LYS A 10 -19.92 -8.67 -8.14
CA LYS A 10 -19.10 -9.61 -7.37
C LYS A 10 -18.79 -8.93 -6.05
N GLU A 11 -19.29 -9.52 -4.98
CA GLU A 11 -19.05 -9.15 -3.59
C GLU A 11 -17.58 -8.80 -3.38
N LEU A 12 -17.36 -7.56 -2.93
CA LEU A 12 -16.06 -7.09 -2.49
C LEU A 12 -15.64 -7.98 -1.31
N PRO A 13 -14.41 -8.55 -1.31
CA PRO A 13 -13.99 -9.46 -0.26
C PRO A 13 -14.10 -8.80 1.11
N GLY A 14 -14.70 -9.53 2.06
CA GLY A 14 -15.07 -9.09 3.41
C GLY A 14 -13.91 -8.83 4.37
N SER A 15 -12.79 -8.28 3.91
CA SER A 15 -11.74 -7.78 4.81
C SER A 15 -12.16 -6.40 5.32
N ASN A 16 -12.25 -6.24 6.65
CA ASN A 16 -12.62 -4.99 7.31
C ASN A 16 -11.56 -3.88 7.18
N ARG A 17 -10.40 -4.16 6.54
CA ARG A 17 -9.30 -3.21 6.37
C ARG A 17 -9.10 -2.90 4.89
N LYS A 18 -9.45 -1.68 4.50
CA LYS A 18 -9.25 -1.14 3.15
C LYS A 18 -8.68 0.27 3.21
N VAL A 19 -7.85 0.60 2.24
CA VAL A 19 -7.42 1.98 1.97
C VAL A 19 -8.28 2.50 0.81
N VAL A 20 -8.78 3.73 0.95
CA VAL A 20 -9.54 4.42 -0.09
C VAL A 20 -8.86 5.75 -0.35
N LEU A 21 -8.50 6.01 -1.60
CA LEU A 21 -7.95 7.29 -2.05
C LEU A 21 -8.87 7.88 -3.10
N ASP A 22 -9.15 9.17 -2.99
CA ASP A 22 -9.82 9.92 -4.04
C ASP A 22 -8.73 10.51 -4.96
N CYS A 23 -8.76 10.11 -6.22
CA CYS A 23 -7.80 10.50 -7.25
C CYS A 23 -8.51 11.32 -8.32
N VAL A 24 -7.91 12.45 -8.71
CA VAL A 24 -8.38 13.25 -9.84
C VAL A 24 -7.31 13.20 -10.90
N VAL A 25 -7.72 12.87 -12.12
CA VAL A 25 -6.86 12.67 -13.30
C VAL A 25 -7.24 13.71 -14.34
N GLY A 26 -6.26 14.28 -15.03
CA GLY A 26 -6.43 15.35 -16.02
C GLY A 26 -6.61 16.75 -15.40
N GLU A 27 -6.73 17.76 -16.28
CA GLU A 27 -6.78 19.17 -15.89
C GLU A 27 -8.08 19.88 -16.32
N GLY A 28 -8.55 20.82 -15.49
CA GLY A 28 -9.66 21.70 -15.82
C GLY A 28 -10.99 20.97 -16.03
N LYS A 29 -11.69 21.25 -17.13
CA LYS A 29 -13.02 20.67 -17.42
C LYS A 29 -12.98 19.21 -17.87
N ALA A 30 -11.81 18.67 -18.18
CA ALA A 30 -11.62 17.28 -18.56
C ALA A 30 -11.20 16.39 -17.37
N ALA A 31 -11.10 16.97 -16.17
CA ALA A 31 -10.69 16.23 -14.99
C ALA A 31 -11.75 15.19 -14.59
N GLU A 32 -11.32 13.95 -14.41
CA GLU A 32 -12.17 12.86 -13.96
C GLU A 32 -11.77 12.41 -12.55
N ALA A 33 -12.78 12.15 -11.71
CA ALA A 33 -12.58 11.68 -10.34
C ALA A 33 -12.78 10.17 -10.24
N TYR A 34 -11.86 9.52 -9.54
CA TYR A 34 -11.86 8.09 -9.28
C TYR A 34 -11.67 7.81 -7.79
N GLN A 35 -12.23 6.68 -7.35
CA GLN A 35 -11.90 6.11 -6.04
C GLN A 35 -10.99 4.91 -6.23
N LEU A 36 -9.82 4.95 -5.61
CA LEU A 36 -8.83 3.89 -5.63
C LEU A 36 -8.95 3.10 -4.32
N VAL A 37 -9.28 1.82 -4.42
CA VAL A 37 -9.50 0.96 -3.25
C VAL A 37 -8.49 -0.17 -3.25
N ASN A 38 -7.66 -0.21 -2.20
CA ASN A 38 -6.82 -1.37 -1.91
C ASN A 38 -7.41 -2.12 -0.72
N TYR A 39 -7.74 -3.39 -0.93
CA TYR A 39 -7.99 -4.32 0.17
C TYR A 39 -6.61 -4.80 0.61
N LEU A 40 -6.21 -4.58 1.85
CA LEU A 40 -4.82 -4.74 2.32
C LEU A 40 -4.23 -6.16 2.12
N GLU A 41 -5.06 -7.14 1.78
CA GLU A 41 -4.71 -8.52 1.40
C GLU A 41 -4.46 -8.70 -0.12
N SER A 42 -4.61 -7.64 -0.92
CA SER A 42 -4.50 -7.62 -2.38
C SER A 42 -3.40 -6.65 -2.80
N GLU A 43 -2.44 -7.13 -3.58
CA GLU A 43 -1.44 -6.28 -4.25
C GLU A 43 -2.05 -5.37 -5.35
N ALA A 44 -3.30 -5.62 -5.73
CA ALA A 44 -4.00 -4.84 -6.74
C ALA A 44 -4.91 -3.75 -6.14
N TRP A 45 -4.82 -2.56 -6.73
CA TRP A 45 -5.71 -1.42 -6.52
C TRP A 45 -6.92 -1.52 -7.44
N HIS A 46 -8.11 -1.30 -6.90
CA HIS A 46 -9.36 -1.25 -7.63
C HIS A 46 -9.67 0.21 -7.98
N ILE A 47 -9.97 0.49 -9.24
CA ILE A 47 -10.33 1.83 -9.71
C ILE A 47 -11.84 1.87 -9.89
N LEU A 48 -12.50 2.78 -9.18
CA LEU A 48 -13.93 2.99 -9.26
C LEU A 48 -14.25 4.38 -9.82
N SER A 49 -15.28 4.47 -10.65
CA SER A 49 -15.89 5.73 -11.06
C SER A 49 -17.39 5.68 -10.78
N GLY A 50 -17.91 6.68 -10.06
CA GLY A 50 -19.32 6.70 -9.63
C GLY A 50 -19.73 5.45 -8.81
N GLY A 51 -18.79 4.83 -8.09
CA GLY A 51 -19.02 3.59 -7.33
C GLY A 51 -18.96 2.29 -8.14
N TYR A 52 -18.70 2.36 -9.45
CA TYR A 52 -18.56 1.18 -10.32
C TYR A 52 -17.09 0.84 -10.55
N LEU A 53 -16.72 -0.44 -10.43
CA LEU A 53 -15.38 -0.92 -10.77
C LEU A 53 -15.13 -0.79 -12.28
N ILE A 54 -14.16 0.04 -12.66
CA ILE A 54 -13.79 0.28 -14.06
C ILE A 54 -12.40 -0.25 -14.42
N GLY A 55 -11.61 -0.65 -13.43
CA GLY A 55 -10.27 -1.19 -13.65
C GLY A 55 -9.64 -1.76 -12.38
N ARG A 56 -8.56 -2.51 -12.57
CA ARG A 56 -7.66 -2.93 -11.49
C ARG A 56 -6.23 -2.71 -11.93
N LEU A 57 -5.41 -2.16 -11.05
CA LEU A 57 -3.99 -1.92 -11.28
C LEU A 57 -3.15 -2.73 -10.31
N GLN A 58 -2.11 -3.39 -10.80
CA GLN A 58 -1.08 -4.03 -9.98
C GLN A 58 0.29 -3.57 -10.46
N LYS A 59 1.22 -3.35 -9.53
CA LYS A 59 2.58 -2.99 -9.86
C LYS A 59 3.40 -4.27 -10.10
N VAL A 60 3.85 -4.49 -11.33
CA VAL A 60 4.68 -5.63 -11.73
C VAL A 60 5.96 -5.10 -12.35
N ASN A 61 7.12 -5.54 -11.85
CA ASN A 61 8.44 -5.05 -12.31
C ASN A 61 8.53 -3.52 -12.36
N ASN A 62 8.01 -2.85 -11.32
CA ASN A 62 7.95 -1.40 -11.18
C ASN A 62 7.05 -0.67 -12.21
N VAL A 63 6.18 -1.38 -12.92
CA VAL A 63 5.22 -0.80 -13.88
C VAL A 63 3.80 -1.11 -13.41
N TRP A 64 2.94 -0.10 -13.39
CA TRP A 64 1.51 -0.28 -13.13
C TRP A 64 0.82 -0.86 -14.35
N LEU A 65 0.28 -2.07 -14.20
CA LEU A 65 -0.41 -2.78 -15.26
C LEU A 65 -1.86 -3.02 -14.89
N SER A 66 -2.75 -2.86 -15.88
CA SER A 66 -4.14 -3.22 -15.70
C SER A 66 -4.30 -4.74 -15.71
N THR A 67 -4.91 -5.30 -14.67
CA THR A 67 -5.11 -6.75 -14.55
C THR A 67 -6.45 -7.22 -15.08
N ILE A 68 -7.33 -6.28 -15.44
CA ILE A 68 -8.61 -6.53 -16.12
C ILE A 68 -8.79 -5.53 -17.26
N PRO A 69 -9.61 -5.84 -18.28
CA PRO A 69 -9.98 -4.85 -19.28
C PRO A 69 -10.57 -3.60 -18.62
N THR A 70 -10.10 -2.43 -19.04
CA THR A 70 -10.53 -1.13 -18.53
C THR A 70 -10.83 -0.19 -19.69
N ASN A 71 -11.76 0.74 -19.48
CA ASN A 71 -12.09 1.79 -20.44
C ASN A 71 -11.19 3.03 -20.26
N LEU A 72 -10.29 3.02 -19.28
CA LEU A 72 -9.31 4.08 -19.06
C LEU A 72 -8.29 4.09 -20.20
N ASN A 73 -7.98 5.28 -20.70
CA ASN A 73 -6.91 5.44 -21.68
C ASN A 73 -5.53 5.27 -20.99
N GLN A 74 -4.46 5.16 -21.78
CA GLN A 74 -3.11 4.95 -21.24
C GLN A 74 -2.61 6.10 -20.38
N GLU A 75 -2.99 7.35 -20.70
CA GLU A 75 -2.61 8.55 -19.95
C GLU A 75 -3.23 8.53 -18.55
N SER A 76 -4.53 8.25 -18.45
CA SER A 76 -5.22 8.11 -17.16
C SER A 76 -4.64 6.98 -16.31
N LEU A 77 -4.30 5.83 -16.92
CA LEU A 77 -3.65 4.74 -16.19
C LEU A 77 -2.26 5.13 -15.67
N PHE A 78 -1.50 5.90 -16.47
CA PHE A 78 -0.20 6.41 -16.06
C PHE A 78 -0.33 7.41 -14.90
N GLU A 79 -1.25 8.38 -14.99
CA GLU A 79 -1.49 9.36 -13.94
C GLU A 79 -1.97 8.70 -12.64
N ILE A 80 -2.87 7.71 -12.72
CA ILE A 80 -3.31 6.94 -11.54
C ILE A 80 -2.13 6.17 -10.95
N GLY A 81 -1.28 5.54 -11.78
CA GLY A 81 -0.08 4.85 -11.32
C GLY A 81 0.91 5.80 -10.63
N ALA A 82 1.14 6.98 -11.20
CA ALA A 82 1.99 8.02 -10.62
C ALA A 82 1.39 8.56 -9.30
N PHE A 83 0.08 8.72 -9.23
CA PHE A 83 -0.64 9.08 -8.01
C PHE A 83 -0.44 8.01 -6.94
N LEU A 84 -0.62 6.73 -7.26
CA LEU A 84 -0.41 5.62 -6.33
C LEU A 84 1.04 5.54 -5.84
N ASP A 85 2.01 5.78 -6.73
CA ASP A 85 3.44 5.84 -6.38
C ASP A 85 3.76 7.02 -5.47
N ALA A 86 3.20 8.19 -5.74
CA ALA A 86 3.37 9.37 -4.90
C ALA A 86 2.81 9.16 -3.48
N HIS A 87 1.76 8.35 -3.38
CA HIS A 87 1.15 8.00 -2.10
C HIS A 87 1.87 6.84 -1.39
N ASN A 88 2.85 6.20 -2.03
CA ASN A 88 3.85 5.26 -1.48
C ASN A 88 3.33 4.14 -0.57
N PHE A 89 2.03 3.83 -0.62
CA PHE A 89 1.39 2.87 0.26
C PHE A 89 1.92 1.47 -0.03
N ASN A 90 2.68 0.92 0.93
CA ASN A 90 3.27 -0.43 0.98
C ASN A 90 4.70 -0.62 0.43
N HIS A 91 5.30 0.33 -0.30
CA HIS A 91 6.67 0.08 -0.79
C HIS A 91 7.66 -0.05 0.36
N LEU A 92 7.58 0.84 1.36
CA LEU A 92 8.44 0.76 2.54
C LEU A 92 8.13 -0.49 3.37
N SER A 93 6.86 -0.78 3.66
CA SER A 93 6.47 -2.01 4.37
C SER A 93 7.03 -3.27 3.73
N LEU A 94 6.89 -3.40 2.40
CA LEU A 94 7.40 -4.55 1.66
C LEU A 94 8.94 -4.59 1.63
N LYS A 95 9.59 -3.43 1.42
CA LYS A 95 11.05 -3.29 1.46
C LYS A 95 11.61 -3.75 2.81
N LEU A 96 10.98 -3.35 3.91
CA LEU A 96 11.37 -3.73 5.28
C LEU A 96 11.17 -5.22 5.53
N LYS A 97 10.02 -5.78 5.15
CA LYS A 97 9.75 -7.23 5.27
C LYS A 97 10.76 -8.05 4.48
N ASN A 98 11.13 -7.62 3.28
CA ASN A 98 12.09 -8.33 2.44
C ASN A 98 13.52 -8.20 2.97
N HIS A 99 13.94 -6.98 3.35
CA HIS A 99 15.30 -6.73 3.83
C HIS A 99 15.58 -7.41 5.17
N TRP A 100 14.60 -7.46 6.07
CA TRP A 100 14.72 -8.11 7.38
C TRP A 100 13.80 -9.32 7.53
N ALA A 101 13.66 -10.13 6.48
CA ALA A 101 12.76 -11.29 6.47
C ALA A 101 12.99 -12.31 7.61
N THR A 102 14.22 -12.37 8.15
CA THR A 102 14.59 -13.21 9.29
C THR A 102 14.20 -12.63 10.65
N TYR A 103 13.93 -11.33 10.73
CA TYR A 103 13.61 -10.63 11.99
C TYR A 103 12.17 -10.17 12.05
N ILE A 104 11.61 -9.72 10.92
CA ILE A 104 10.29 -9.13 10.83
C ILE A 104 9.29 -10.18 10.38
N HIS A 105 8.18 -10.26 11.11
CA HIS A 105 7.01 -11.04 10.72
C HIS A 105 6.08 -10.20 9.85
N GLU A 106 5.75 -8.99 10.29
CA GLU A 106 4.78 -8.12 9.62
C GLU A 106 5.15 -6.64 9.72
N VAL A 107 4.80 -5.86 8.70
CA VAL A 107 4.91 -4.39 8.71
C VAL A 107 3.60 -3.80 8.21
N ILE A 108 2.93 -3.07 9.09
CA ILE A 108 1.61 -2.47 8.84
C ILE A 108 1.80 -0.96 8.79
N MET A 109 1.55 -0.37 7.64
CA MET A 109 1.45 1.08 7.51
C MET A 109 0.15 1.56 8.16
N GLN A 110 0.25 2.40 9.18
CA GLN A 110 -0.89 3.03 9.86
C GLN A 110 -1.27 4.36 9.17
N SER A 111 -0.26 5.11 8.71
CA SER A 111 -0.39 6.38 7.97
C SER A 111 0.81 6.56 7.02
N ASP A 112 0.89 7.69 6.32
CA ASP A 112 2.06 8.09 5.51
C ASP A 112 3.34 8.34 6.34
N ARG A 113 3.19 8.43 7.67
CA ARG A 113 4.28 8.68 8.62
C ARG A 113 4.45 7.61 9.68
N ASP A 114 3.46 6.74 9.87
CA ASP A 114 3.44 5.83 11.02
C ASP A 114 3.42 4.37 10.56
N TYR A 115 4.38 3.58 11.05
CA TYR A 115 4.52 2.17 10.74
C TYR A 115 4.55 1.33 12.02
N LEU A 116 3.80 0.24 12.01
CA LEU A 116 3.82 -0.80 13.02
C LEU A 116 4.64 -1.98 12.50
N VAL A 117 5.71 -2.34 13.20
CA VAL A 117 6.58 -3.48 12.85
C VAL A 117 6.43 -4.55 13.92
N ILE A 118 6.11 -5.77 13.51
CA ILE A 118 5.97 -6.93 14.39
C ILE A 118 7.11 -7.89 14.08
N CYS A 119 7.92 -8.21 15.08
CA CYS A 119 9.03 -9.14 14.94
C CYS A 119 8.57 -10.61 14.94
N ARG A 120 9.39 -11.47 14.36
CA ARG A 120 9.24 -12.93 14.46
C ARG A 120 9.49 -13.41 15.88
N GLU A 121 8.91 -14.56 16.18
CA GLU A 121 9.29 -15.36 17.34
C GLU A 121 10.76 -15.78 17.26
N ASP A 122 11.36 -16.09 18.40
CA ASP A 122 12.73 -16.61 18.54
C ASP A 122 13.88 -15.69 18.10
N ILE A 123 13.61 -14.40 17.89
CA ILE A 123 14.69 -13.44 17.62
C ILE A 123 15.20 -12.82 18.92
N ASN A 124 16.48 -12.41 18.91
CA ASN A 124 16.99 -11.54 19.97
C ASN A 124 16.52 -10.10 19.72
N PHE A 125 15.42 -9.71 20.38
CA PHE A 125 14.79 -8.40 20.20
C PHE A 125 15.73 -7.23 20.53
N GLY A 126 16.53 -7.34 21.59
CA GLY A 126 17.51 -6.31 21.96
C GLY A 126 18.60 -6.10 20.89
N ARG A 127 19.09 -7.20 20.29
CA ARG A 127 20.03 -7.13 19.16
C ARG A 127 19.35 -6.55 17.91
N PHE A 128 18.11 -6.94 17.64
CA PHE A 128 17.37 -6.40 16.51
C PHE A 128 17.09 -4.90 16.68
N ARG A 129 16.76 -4.43 17.88
CA ARG A 129 16.63 -3.00 18.19
C ARG A 129 17.88 -2.21 17.78
N GLN A 130 19.06 -2.66 18.20
CA GLN A 130 20.33 -2.01 17.83
C GLN A 130 20.55 -1.99 16.31
N LEU A 131 20.30 -3.12 15.64
CA LEU A 131 20.44 -3.24 14.19
C LEU A 131 19.45 -2.31 13.47
N PHE A 132 18.17 -2.41 13.79
CA PHE A 132 17.10 -1.65 13.16
C PHE A 132 17.34 -0.15 13.31
N THR A 133 17.60 0.33 14.54
CA THR A 133 17.90 1.75 14.80
C THR A 133 19.10 2.26 14.01
N SER A 134 20.11 1.42 13.76
CA SER A 134 21.33 1.84 13.05
C SER A 134 21.13 1.93 11.54
N PHE A 135 20.23 1.13 10.95
CA PHE A 135 20.14 0.97 9.49
C PHE A 135 18.82 1.43 8.86
N ILE A 136 17.77 1.67 9.66
CA ILE A 136 16.47 2.08 9.11
C ILE A 136 16.53 3.41 8.34
N GLY A 137 17.44 4.32 8.73
CA GLY A 137 17.72 5.57 8.02
C GLY A 137 18.09 5.35 6.56
N GLU A 138 18.95 4.37 6.29
CA GLU A 138 19.41 4.08 4.93
C GLU A 138 18.32 3.47 4.04
N LEU A 139 17.30 2.85 4.66
CA LEU A 139 16.18 2.23 3.94
C LEU A 139 15.01 3.20 3.71
N THR A 140 14.95 4.27 4.50
CA THR A 140 13.86 5.26 4.48
C THR A 140 14.21 6.40 3.53
N GLU A 141 13.75 6.30 2.29
CA GLU A 141 13.95 7.32 1.25
C GLU A 141 12.75 8.28 1.20
N MET A 142 12.38 8.86 2.34
CA MET A 142 11.20 9.73 2.45
C MET A 142 11.62 11.19 2.65
N PRO A 143 10.94 12.16 2.01
CA PRO A 143 11.25 13.58 2.21
C PRO A 143 10.65 14.16 3.51
N TRP A 144 9.99 13.34 4.33
CA TRP A 144 9.40 13.70 5.62
C TRP A 144 9.77 12.68 6.71
N PRO A 145 9.68 13.07 8.00
CA PRO A 145 9.93 12.14 9.11
C PRO A 145 8.93 10.99 9.15
N VAL A 146 9.42 9.79 9.45
CA VAL A 146 8.63 8.55 9.60
C VAL A 146 8.89 7.96 10.99
N GLU A 147 7.82 7.61 11.70
CA GLU A 147 7.84 6.91 12.98
C GLU A 147 7.60 5.41 12.80
N PHE A 148 8.45 4.60 13.43
CA PHE A 148 8.29 3.16 13.54
C PHE A 148 8.02 2.78 14.99
N LYS A 149 6.90 2.11 15.21
CA LYS A 149 6.58 1.39 16.44
C LYS A 149 6.88 -0.09 16.26
N VAL A 150 7.91 -0.58 16.94
CA VAL A 150 8.43 -1.93 16.76
C VAL A 150 8.14 -2.77 17.99
N TYR A 151 7.47 -3.90 17.79
CA TYR A 151 7.11 -4.87 18.83
C TYR A 151 7.87 -6.18 18.69
N ASN A 152 8.16 -6.83 19.81
CA ASN A 152 8.45 -8.26 19.82
C ASN A 152 7.19 -9.09 19.51
N SER A 153 7.35 -10.40 19.30
CA SER A 153 6.29 -11.27 18.78
C SER A 153 5.07 -11.42 19.70
N ASP A 154 5.25 -11.26 21.02
CA ASP A 154 4.20 -11.38 22.03
C ASP A 154 3.72 -10.02 22.58
N PHE A 155 4.17 -8.92 21.98
CA PHE A 155 3.85 -7.54 22.37
C PHE A 155 4.21 -7.18 23.83
N SER A 156 5.14 -7.91 24.45
CA SER A 156 5.62 -7.62 25.81
C SER A 156 6.70 -6.54 25.88
N ASP A 157 7.39 -6.26 24.77
CA ASP A 157 8.43 -5.23 24.67
C ASP A 157 8.28 -4.45 23.35
N GLU A 158 8.57 -3.15 23.41
CA GLU A 158 8.45 -2.23 22.29
C GLU A 158 9.60 -1.21 22.26
N PHE A 159 9.83 -0.64 21.07
CA PHE A 159 10.58 0.61 20.94
C PHE A 159 10.01 1.47 19.82
N LEU A 160 10.26 2.77 19.95
CA LEU A 160 9.88 3.79 18.98
C LEU A 160 11.13 4.39 18.35
N ILE A 161 11.07 4.67 17.06
CA ILE A 161 12.11 5.42 16.37
C ILE A 161 11.52 6.32 15.28
N GLU A 162 11.86 7.61 15.32
CA GLU A 162 11.63 8.56 14.23
C GLU A 162 12.88 8.60 13.35
N VAL A 163 12.68 8.56 12.04
CA VAL A 163 13.74 8.55 11.02
C VAL A 163 13.48 9.71 10.05
N ARG A 164 14.54 10.41 9.64
CA ARG A 164 14.50 11.56 8.72
C ARG A 164 15.45 11.37 7.57
#